data_AF-A0A3B8LH90-F1
#
_entry.id   AF-A0A3B8LH90-F1
#
_cell.length_a   1.000
_cell.length_b   1.000
_cell.length_c   1.000
_cell.angle_alpha   90.00
_cell.angle_beta   90.00
_cell.angle_gamma   90.00
#
_symmetry.space_group_name_H-M   'P 1'
#
loop_
_entity.id
_entity.type
_entity.pdbx_description
1 polymer ?
#
loop_
_entity_poly.entity_id
_entity_poly.type
_entity_poly.pdbx_seq_one_letter_code
_entity_poly.pdbx_strand_id
1 'polypeptide(L)'
;MNAIDSKFEELEQKLSVLEREKHEAEERAKRSSRFIHRGVIFLLSVMLLGATALGASGYLMAQSAPLTYSGYLEEKGTPVNGKRALELSLWLSQASTNATNDRKCLMQKHDVDFVRGRFKTKLSSACESVLRFYNGLWVEVRVWDKAGMTSRALGRTQLGAVPTASYQPLFQGLSPSPNHGNMGGWIGAQAKCRSKYGPTAHMCTGEEILRSLRDGVLHVKSFPPTAYVWFASASHNIYQENNKTYKMTNCGGWWSKGTGTIQGMVLFQANGREIGMRGTSCDKSYQIACCR
;
A
#
# COMPACT_ATOMS: atom_id res chain seq x y z
N MET A 1 -79.65 -3.79 65.17
CA MET A 1 -79.37 -3.86 63.72
C MET A 1 -78.23 -2.92 63.32
N ASN A 2 -78.21 -1.65 63.74
CA ASN A 2 -77.26 -0.63 63.26
C ASN A 2 -75.74 -0.88 63.51
N ALA A 3 -75.34 -1.74 64.46
CA ALA A 3 -73.92 -1.99 64.75
C ALA A 3 -73.27 -3.03 63.82
N ILE A 4 -74.06 -3.89 63.18
CA ILE A 4 -73.55 -4.92 62.27
C ILE A 4 -73.29 -4.30 60.90
N ASP A 5 -74.21 -3.46 60.42
CA ASP A 5 -74.09 -2.79 59.12
C ASP A 5 -72.86 -1.86 59.07
N SER A 6 -72.59 -1.13 60.15
CA SER A 6 -71.40 -0.28 60.24
C SER A 6 -70.08 -1.05 60.17
N LYS A 7 -70.02 -2.27 60.73
CA LYS A 7 -68.82 -3.12 60.62
C LYS A 7 -68.67 -3.73 59.24
N PHE A 8 -69.77 -3.97 58.55
CA PHE A 8 -69.76 -4.48 57.19
C PHE A 8 -69.20 -3.44 56.22
N GLU A 9 -69.65 -2.18 56.31
CA GLU A 9 -69.10 -1.07 55.52
C GLU A 9 -67.60 -0.84 55.79
N GLU A 10 -67.17 -0.95 57.06
CA GLU A 10 -65.75 -0.85 57.42
C GLU A 10 -64.91 -1.95 56.77
N LEU A 11 -65.44 -3.19 56.69
CA LEU A 11 -64.76 -4.32 56.07
C LEU A 11 -64.68 -4.18 54.55
N GLU A 12 -65.76 -3.73 53.89
CA GLU A 12 -65.74 -3.45 52.45
C GLU A 12 -64.74 -2.35 52.11
N GLN A 13 -64.67 -1.31 52.94
CA GLN A 13 -63.69 -0.24 52.76
C GLN A 13 -62.25 -0.78 52.90
N LYS A 14 -61.96 -1.57 53.93
CA LYS A 14 -60.64 -2.18 54.14
C LYS A 14 -60.25 -3.13 53.01
N LEU A 15 -61.20 -3.92 52.51
CA LEU A 15 -60.96 -4.83 51.39
C LEU A 15 -60.59 -4.06 50.12
N SER A 16 -61.30 -2.97 49.82
CA SER A 16 -61.02 -2.14 48.64
C SER A 16 -59.63 -1.47 48.67
N VAL A 17 -59.13 -1.11 49.86
CA VAL A 17 -57.79 -0.55 50.04
C VAL A 17 -56.73 -1.62 49.79
N LEU A 18 -56.89 -2.81 50.36
CA LEU A 18 -55.96 -3.93 50.17
C LEU A 18 -55.86 -4.37 48.71
N GLU A 19 -56.97 -4.39 47.97
CA GLU A 19 -56.96 -4.73 46.55
C GLU A 19 -56.18 -3.70 45.72
N ARG A 20 -56.30 -2.40 46.03
CA ARG A 20 -55.50 -1.35 45.37
C ARG A 20 -54.02 -1.48 45.69
N GLU A 21 -53.66 -1.71 46.96
CA GLU A 21 -52.26 -1.89 47.36
C GLU A 21 -51.61 -3.09 46.67
N LYS A 22 -52.33 -4.21 46.56
CA LYS A 22 -51.86 -5.40 45.84
C LYS A 22 -51.60 -5.09 44.36
N HIS A 23 -52.54 -4.41 43.69
CA HIS A 23 -52.41 -4.08 42.27
C HIS A 23 -51.23 -3.10 42.03
N GLU A 24 -51.00 -2.15 42.93
CA GLU A 24 -49.83 -1.26 42.86
C GLU A 24 -48.51 -2.02 43.07
N ALA A 25 -48.46 -2.98 43.99
CA ALA A 25 -47.27 -3.79 44.24
C ALA A 25 -46.90 -4.66 43.03
N GLU A 26 -47.89 -5.29 42.39
CA GLU A 26 -47.68 -6.10 41.18
C GLU A 26 -47.15 -5.26 39.99
N GLU A 27 -47.67 -4.04 39.81
CA GLU A 27 -47.20 -3.14 38.75
C GLU A 27 -45.77 -2.61 39.01
N ARG A 28 -45.41 -2.35 40.28
CA ARG A 28 -44.03 -1.98 40.65
C ARG A 28 -43.05 -3.11 40.36
N ALA A 29 -43.42 -4.36 40.65
CA ALA A 29 -42.60 -5.53 40.34
C ALA A 29 -42.37 -5.71 38.83
N LYS A 30 -43.42 -5.54 38.01
CA LYS A 30 -43.33 -5.64 36.53
C LYS A 30 -42.48 -4.52 35.89
N ARG A 31 -42.46 -3.31 36.44
CA ARG A 31 -41.59 -2.22 35.94
C ARG A 31 -40.13 -2.46 36.28
N SER A 32 -39.83 -2.95 37.49
CA SER A 32 -38.45 -3.24 37.92
C SER A 32 -37.80 -4.34 37.07
N SER A 33 -38.52 -5.42 36.78
CA SER A 33 -38.01 -6.54 35.97
C SER A 33 -37.59 -6.15 34.54
N ARG A 34 -38.29 -5.19 33.91
CA ARG A 34 -37.99 -4.75 32.53
C ARG A 34 -36.71 -3.92 32.42
N PHE A 35 -36.31 -3.23 33.50
CA PHE A 35 -35.06 -2.46 33.51
C PHE A 35 -33.82 -3.35 33.63
N ILE A 36 -33.89 -4.43 34.40
CA ILE A 36 -32.74 -5.33 34.63
C ILE A 36 -32.37 -6.09 33.35
N HIS A 37 -33.35 -6.59 32.59
CA HIS A 37 -33.08 -7.33 31.34
C HIS A 37 -32.42 -6.47 30.24
N ARG A 38 -32.77 -5.18 30.14
CA ARG A 38 -32.15 -4.29 29.14
C ARG A 38 -30.70 -3.92 29.48
N GLY A 39 -30.36 -3.82 30.77
CA GLY A 39 -28.99 -3.55 31.21
C GLY A 39 -28.03 -4.73 30.96
N VAL A 40 -28.48 -5.96 31.24
CA VAL A 40 -27.64 -7.16 31.09
C VAL A 40 -27.32 -7.45 29.62
N ILE A 41 -28.25 -7.24 28.69
CA ILE A 41 -28.01 -7.44 27.25
C ILE A 41 -26.99 -6.41 26.71
N PHE A 42 -27.01 -5.17 27.19
CA PHE A 42 -26.08 -4.14 26.73
C PHE A 42 -24.63 -4.41 27.18
N LEU A 43 -24.43 -4.89 28.40
CA LEU A 43 -23.09 -5.22 28.94
C LEU A 43 -22.44 -6.42 28.24
N LEU A 44 -23.20 -7.47 27.92
CA LEU A 44 -22.71 -8.64 27.17
C LEU A 44 -22.31 -8.28 25.73
N SER A 45 -23.02 -7.33 25.10
CA SER A 45 -22.73 -6.86 23.75
C SER A 45 -21.38 -6.11 23.68
N VAL A 46 -21.07 -5.31 24.69
CA VAL A 46 -19.83 -4.51 24.74
C VAL A 46 -18.59 -5.38 25.00
N MET A 47 -18.70 -6.45 25.81
CA MET A 47 -17.57 -7.37 26.02
C MET A 47 -17.22 -8.20 24.79
N LEU A 48 -18.20 -8.63 23.99
CA LEU A 48 -17.95 -9.43 22.79
C LEU A 48 -17.28 -8.62 21.66
N LEU A 49 -17.50 -7.30 21.62
CA LEU A 49 -16.83 -6.37 20.70
C LEU A 49 -15.43 -5.93 21.17
N GLY A 50 -15.13 -6.02 22.47
CA GLY A 50 -13.81 -5.65 23.01
C GLY A 50 -12.72 -6.70 22.79
N ALA A 51 -13.08 -7.99 22.73
CA ALA A 51 -12.11 -9.09 22.62
C ALA A 51 -11.56 -9.30 21.19
N THR A 52 -12.18 -8.74 20.15
CA THR A 52 -11.70 -8.87 18.76
C THR A 52 -10.75 -7.75 18.33
N ALA A 53 -10.59 -6.68 19.12
CA ALA A 53 -9.77 -5.53 18.76
C ALA A 53 -8.27 -5.65 19.12
N LEU A 54 -7.88 -6.67 19.90
CA LEU A 54 -6.47 -6.93 20.27
C LEU A 54 -5.88 -8.18 19.58
N GLY A 55 -6.63 -8.77 18.65
CA GLY A 55 -6.18 -9.90 17.84
C GLY A 55 -5.19 -9.46 16.78
N ALA A 56 -3.90 -9.53 17.12
CA ALA A 56 -2.76 -9.70 16.22
C ALA A 56 -2.97 -9.17 14.80
N SER A 57 -2.69 -7.89 14.58
CA SER A 57 -2.26 -7.39 13.27
C SER A 57 -0.89 -7.97 12.92
N GLY A 58 -0.80 -9.30 12.86
CA GLY A 58 0.27 -10.00 12.20
C GLY A 58 0.14 -9.65 10.74
N TYR A 59 0.79 -8.56 10.34
CA TYR A 59 1.05 -8.26 8.94
C TYR A 59 1.79 -9.47 8.40
N LEU A 60 1.05 -10.40 7.79
CA LEU A 60 1.58 -11.37 6.85
C LEU A 60 2.11 -10.54 5.70
N MET A 61 3.32 -10.03 5.86
CA MET A 61 4.12 -9.49 4.77
C MET A 61 4.27 -10.65 3.82
N ALA A 62 3.40 -10.71 2.80
CA ALA A 62 3.50 -11.67 1.73
C ALA A 62 4.87 -11.46 1.10
N GLN A 63 5.85 -12.24 1.53
CA GLN A 63 7.20 -12.17 1.01
C GLN A 63 7.08 -12.50 -0.47
N SER A 64 7.39 -11.53 -1.33
CA SER A 64 7.30 -11.74 -2.78
C SER A 64 8.11 -12.98 -3.12
N ALA A 65 7.47 -13.95 -3.80
CA ALA A 65 8.16 -15.16 -4.24
C ALA A 65 9.44 -14.76 -4.99
N PRO A 66 10.58 -15.39 -4.70
CA PRO A 66 11.85 -15.01 -5.30
C PRO A 66 11.78 -15.16 -6.83
N LEU A 67 12.39 -14.22 -7.55
CA LEU A 67 12.35 -14.25 -9.01
C LEU A 67 13.33 -15.32 -9.50
N THR A 68 12.84 -16.22 -10.35
CA THR A 68 13.64 -17.36 -10.83
C THR A 68 13.81 -17.30 -12.33
N TYR A 69 15.04 -17.52 -12.79
CA TYR A 69 15.36 -17.72 -14.19
C TYR A 69 15.42 -19.22 -14.49
N SER A 70 14.85 -19.64 -15.62
CA SER A 70 14.85 -21.03 -16.06
C SER A 70 15.18 -21.13 -17.54
N GLY A 71 15.85 -22.20 -17.93
CA GLY A 71 16.22 -22.44 -19.31
C GLY A 71 16.40 -23.92 -19.62
N TYR A 72 16.89 -24.18 -20.85
CA TYR A 72 17.16 -25.50 -21.37
C TYR A 72 18.53 -25.51 -22.07
N LEU A 73 19.32 -26.57 -21.86
CA LEU A 73 20.67 -26.71 -22.38
C LEU A 73 20.90 -28.10 -22.96
N GLU A 74 21.47 -28.12 -24.17
CA GLU A 74 21.95 -29.33 -24.85
C GLU A 74 23.42 -29.19 -25.23
N GLU A 75 24.13 -30.31 -25.19
CA GLU A 75 25.49 -30.44 -25.69
C GLU A 75 25.49 -31.52 -26.78
N LYS A 76 25.83 -31.14 -28.02
CA LYS A 76 25.83 -32.05 -29.18
C LYS A 76 24.50 -32.80 -29.36
N GLY A 77 23.38 -32.09 -29.18
CA GLY A 77 22.02 -32.65 -29.29
C GLY A 77 21.59 -33.55 -28.13
N THR A 78 22.39 -33.67 -27.07
CA THR A 78 22.01 -34.42 -25.86
C THR A 78 21.70 -33.45 -24.71
N PRO A 79 20.55 -33.60 -24.03
CA PRO A 79 20.21 -32.77 -22.88
C PRO A 79 21.22 -32.92 -21.74
N VAL A 80 21.72 -31.80 -21.22
CA VAL A 80 22.69 -31.81 -20.11
C VAL A 80 22.04 -32.34 -18.83
N ASN A 81 22.76 -33.17 -18.08
CA ASN A 81 22.34 -33.69 -16.78
C ASN A 81 23.43 -33.49 -15.70
N GLY A 82 22.97 -33.40 -14.46
CA GLY A 82 23.79 -33.25 -13.25
C GLY A 82 24.10 -31.80 -12.91
N LYS A 83 25.03 -31.58 -11.98
CA LYS A 83 25.44 -30.23 -11.57
C LYS A 83 26.34 -29.56 -12.61
N ARG A 84 26.10 -28.29 -12.86
CA ARG A 84 27.01 -27.38 -13.57
C ARG A 84 27.03 -26.03 -12.88
N ALA A 85 28.17 -25.37 -12.91
CA ALA A 85 28.28 -24.01 -12.44
C ALA A 85 27.74 -23.03 -13.50
N LEU A 86 26.83 -22.14 -13.09
CA LEU A 86 26.24 -21.09 -13.90
C LEU A 86 26.69 -19.71 -13.43
N GLU A 87 26.92 -18.83 -14.39
CA GLU A 87 27.05 -17.39 -14.20
C GLU A 87 25.97 -16.71 -15.05
N LEU A 88 25.28 -15.73 -14.47
CA LEU A 88 24.20 -14.99 -15.14
C LEU A 88 24.53 -13.51 -15.09
N SER A 89 24.36 -12.81 -16.22
CA SER A 89 24.49 -11.36 -16.27
C SER A 89 23.33 -10.70 -17.01
N LEU A 90 23.00 -9.47 -16.60
CA LEU A 90 21.94 -8.66 -17.18
C LEU A 90 22.54 -7.45 -17.90
N TRP A 91 22.10 -7.21 -19.13
CA TRP A 91 22.67 -6.25 -20.06
C TRP A 91 21.59 -5.32 -20.63
N LEU A 92 21.95 -4.06 -20.90
CA LEU A 92 21.05 -3.12 -21.60
C LEU A 92 20.92 -3.40 -23.10
N SER A 93 21.87 -4.10 -23.71
CA SER A 93 21.93 -4.33 -25.16
C SER A 93 22.40 -5.73 -25.50
N GLN A 94 21.85 -6.29 -26.57
CA GLN A 94 22.21 -7.62 -27.10
C GLN A 94 23.68 -7.71 -27.51
N ALA A 95 24.22 -6.66 -28.13
CA ALA A 95 25.53 -6.70 -28.77
C ALA A 95 26.64 -5.96 -27.99
N SER A 96 26.33 -5.36 -26.84
CA SER A 96 27.32 -4.56 -26.11
C SER A 96 28.50 -5.40 -25.60
N THR A 97 29.70 -4.86 -25.76
CA THR A 97 30.94 -5.39 -25.17
C THR A 97 31.40 -4.57 -23.96
N ASN A 98 30.74 -3.45 -23.65
CA ASN A 98 31.12 -2.55 -22.57
C ASN A 98 30.48 -2.99 -21.25
N ALA A 99 31.18 -3.87 -20.52
CA ALA A 99 30.72 -4.39 -19.24
C ALA A 99 30.56 -3.31 -18.16
N THR A 100 31.30 -2.20 -18.23
CA THR A 100 31.22 -1.12 -17.23
C THR A 100 29.90 -0.35 -17.33
N ASN A 101 29.48 -0.04 -18.56
CA ASN A 101 28.31 0.80 -18.78
C ASN A 101 27.02 -0.01 -18.95
N ASP A 102 27.09 -1.17 -19.62
CA ASP A 102 25.88 -1.84 -20.09
C ASP A 102 25.51 -3.09 -19.30
N ARG A 103 26.46 -3.69 -18.56
CA ARG A 103 26.14 -4.81 -17.65
C ARG A 103 25.64 -4.26 -16.32
N LYS A 104 24.36 -4.44 -16.05
CA LYS A 104 23.68 -3.92 -14.84
C LYS A 104 23.72 -4.90 -13.68
N CYS A 105 23.83 -6.19 -13.97
CA CYS A 105 24.01 -7.19 -12.93
C CYS A 105 24.92 -8.33 -13.38
N LEU A 106 25.63 -8.90 -12.42
CA LEU A 106 26.39 -10.14 -12.54
C LEU A 106 26.12 -10.98 -11.28
N MET A 107 25.57 -12.17 -11.47
CA MET A 107 25.52 -13.20 -10.43
C MET A 107 26.81 -13.99 -10.46
N GLN A 108 27.44 -14.13 -9.30
CA GLN A 108 28.62 -14.97 -9.15
C GLN A 108 28.32 -16.42 -9.56
N LYS A 109 29.37 -17.10 -10.01
CA LYS A 109 29.37 -18.52 -10.34
C LYS A 109 28.80 -19.35 -9.19
N HIS A 110 27.77 -20.15 -9.47
CA HIS A 110 27.15 -21.06 -8.49
C HIS A 110 26.64 -22.33 -9.16
N ASP A 111 26.60 -23.44 -8.41
CA ASP A 111 26.14 -24.72 -8.93
C ASP A 111 24.62 -24.78 -9.07
N VAL A 112 24.16 -25.31 -10.20
CA VAL A 112 22.76 -25.52 -10.53
C VAL A 112 22.58 -26.95 -11.04
N ASP A 113 21.49 -27.59 -10.61
CA ASP A 113 21.11 -28.92 -11.08
C ASP A 113 20.43 -28.83 -12.45
N PHE A 114 20.94 -29.62 -13.40
CA PHE A 114 20.32 -29.84 -14.70
C PHE A 114 19.62 -31.20 -14.71
N VAL A 115 18.33 -31.19 -15.02
CA VAL A 115 17.51 -32.40 -15.15
C VAL A 115 16.92 -32.43 -16.55
N ARG A 116 17.42 -33.36 -17.38
CA ARG A 116 17.04 -33.50 -18.79
C ARG A 116 17.16 -32.16 -19.53
N GLY A 117 18.32 -31.50 -19.41
CA GLY A 117 18.63 -30.21 -20.02
C GLY A 117 17.99 -29.00 -19.33
N ARG A 118 16.95 -29.19 -18.51
CA ARG A 118 16.25 -28.08 -17.83
C ARG A 118 16.98 -27.68 -16.56
N PHE A 119 17.01 -26.37 -16.31
CA PHE A 119 17.55 -25.82 -15.06
C PHE A 119 16.67 -24.66 -14.57
N LYS A 120 16.77 -24.38 -13.28
CA LYS A 120 16.13 -23.22 -12.63
C LYS A 120 17.10 -22.66 -11.60
N THR A 121 17.28 -21.34 -11.60
CA THR A 121 18.09 -20.65 -10.60
C THR A 121 17.35 -19.42 -10.07
N LYS A 122 17.55 -19.14 -8.78
CA LYS A 122 17.02 -17.95 -8.13
C LYS A 122 17.94 -16.77 -8.43
N LEU A 123 17.37 -15.64 -8.85
CA LEU A 123 18.14 -14.43 -9.06
C LEU A 123 18.61 -13.85 -7.72
N SER A 124 19.80 -13.26 -7.70
CA SER A 124 20.27 -12.52 -6.54
C SER A 124 19.40 -11.27 -6.33
N SER A 125 19.26 -10.81 -5.09
CA SER A 125 18.49 -9.58 -4.78
C SER A 125 18.99 -8.35 -5.54
N ALA A 126 20.30 -8.27 -5.82
CA ALA A 126 20.89 -7.25 -6.66
C ALA A 126 20.36 -7.32 -8.11
N CYS A 127 20.30 -8.50 -8.72
CA CYS A 127 19.76 -8.66 -10.08
C CYS A 127 18.24 -8.49 -10.13
N GLU A 128 17.52 -8.92 -9.09
CA GLU A 128 16.08 -8.66 -8.97
C GLU A 128 15.80 -7.15 -8.98
N SER A 129 16.60 -6.35 -8.27
CA SER A 129 16.46 -4.88 -8.25
C SER A 129 16.71 -4.26 -9.63
N VAL A 130 17.69 -4.78 -10.36
CA VAL A 130 17.99 -4.36 -11.74
C VAL A 130 16.85 -4.66 -12.70
N LEU A 131 16.22 -5.84 -12.59
CA LEU A 131 15.05 -6.21 -13.40
C LEU A 131 13.82 -5.36 -13.11
N ARG A 132 13.70 -4.85 -11.89
CA ARG A 132 12.64 -3.90 -11.55
C ARG A 132 12.92 -2.53 -12.16
N PHE A 133 14.19 -2.10 -12.21
CA PHE A 133 14.55 -0.75 -12.64
C PHE A 133 14.62 -0.56 -14.16
N TYR A 134 15.06 -1.57 -14.90
CA TYR A 134 15.28 -1.48 -16.35
C TYR A 134 14.30 -2.38 -17.11
N ASN A 135 13.65 -1.80 -18.11
CA ASN A 135 12.85 -2.54 -19.08
C ASN A 135 13.73 -2.99 -20.25
N GLY A 136 13.37 -4.11 -20.89
CA GLY A 136 14.03 -4.57 -22.12
C GLY A 136 15.47 -5.08 -21.92
N LEU A 137 15.80 -5.54 -20.71
CA LEU A 137 17.09 -6.14 -20.42
C LEU A 137 17.32 -7.43 -21.22
N TRP A 138 18.59 -7.73 -21.46
CA TRP A 138 19.08 -8.95 -22.07
C TRP A 138 19.77 -9.80 -21.00
N VAL A 139 19.48 -11.09 -20.96
CA VAL A 139 20.17 -12.04 -20.09
C VAL A 139 21.25 -12.77 -20.88
N GLU A 140 22.46 -12.81 -20.33
CA GLU A 140 23.54 -13.69 -20.81
C GLU A 140 23.75 -14.79 -19.76
N VAL A 141 23.67 -16.04 -20.19
CA VAL A 141 23.98 -17.20 -19.36
C VAL A 141 25.33 -17.76 -19.81
N ARG A 142 26.24 -17.96 -18.86
CA ARG A 142 27.51 -18.64 -19.05
C ARG A 142 27.51 -19.92 -18.25
N VAL A 143 27.79 -21.02 -18.94
CA VAL A 143 27.90 -22.36 -18.35
C VAL A 143 29.37 -22.71 -18.24
N TRP A 144 29.81 -23.04 -17.03
CA TRP A 144 31.16 -23.51 -16.79
C TRP A 144 31.24 -25.02 -17.00
N ASP A 145 32.38 -25.48 -17.53
CA ASP A 145 32.66 -26.91 -17.61
C ASP A 145 32.71 -27.56 -16.21
N LYS A 146 32.70 -28.89 -16.15
CA LYS A 146 32.73 -29.64 -14.89
C LYS A 146 34.00 -29.38 -14.06
N ALA A 147 35.11 -29.02 -14.71
CA ALA A 147 36.35 -28.68 -14.04
C ALA A 147 36.34 -27.22 -13.53
N GLY A 148 35.35 -26.42 -13.92
CA GLY A 148 35.23 -25.01 -13.61
C GLY A 148 36.29 -24.14 -14.28
N MET A 149 36.99 -24.64 -15.31
CA MET A 149 38.14 -23.96 -15.93
C MET A 149 37.74 -23.08 -17.11
N THR A 150 36.84 -23.58 -17.96
CA THR A 150 36.35 -22.83 -19.12
C THR A 150 34.86 -22.53 -18.98
N SER A 151 34.43 -21.41 -19.56
CA SER A 151 33.03 -21.01 -19.61
C SER A 151 32.58 -20.81 -21.05
N ARG A 152 31.36 -21.23 -21.36
CA ARG A 152 30.71 -20.98 -22.64
C ARG A 152 29.51 -20.06 -22.45
N ALA A 153 29.51 -18.92 -23.14
CA ALA A 153 28.33 -18.06 -23.23
C ALA A 153 27.29 -18.66 -24.19
N LEU A 154 26.02 -18.67 -23.80
CA LEU A 154 24.91 -19.19 -24.60
C LEU A 154 24.28 -18.13 -25.53
N GLY A 155 24.91 -16.96 -25.64
CA GLY A 155 24.33 -15.79 -26.27
C GLY A 155 23.40 -15.02 -25.34
N ARG A 156 22.94 -13.87 -25.81
CA ARG A 156 22.01 -13.01 -25.08
C ARG A 156 20.59 -13.18 -25.59
N THR A 157 19.66 -13.34 -24.67
CA THR A 157 18.22 -13.38 -24.97
C THR A 157 17.54 -12.20 -24.31
N GLN A 158 16.66 -11.52 -25.03
CA GLN A 158 15.88 -10.44 -24.44
C GLN A 158 14.94 -11.05 -23.40
N LEU A 159 14.98 -10.53 -22.18
CA LEU A 159 13.94 -10.81 -21.22
C LEU A 159 12.70 -10.11 -21.75
N GLY A 160 11.68 -10.90 -22.10
CA GLY A 160 10.36 -10.36 -22.41
C GLY A 160 9.91 -9.46 -21.26
N ALA A 161 8.98 -8.54 -21.52
CA ALA A 161 8.37 -7.72 -20.48
C ALA A 161 7.67 -8.65 -19.47
N VAL A 162 8.44 -9.20 -18.52
CA VAL A 162 7.91 -9.81 -17.32
C VAL A 162 7.16 -8.65 -16.68
N PRO A 163 5.84 -8.77 -16.43
CA PRO A 163 5.15 -7.84 -15.57
C PRO A 163 5.79 -8.03 -14.19
N THR A 164 6.92 -7.37 -13.95
CA THR A 164 7.45 -7.26 -12.61
C THR A 164 6.42 -6.37 -11.95
N ALA A 165 5.56 -6.96 -11.13
CA ALA A 165 4.49 -6.26 -10.42
C ALA A 165 5.04 -5.26 -9.38
N SER A 166 6.22 -4.68 -9.58
CA SER A 166 6.93 -3.95 -8.54
C SER A 166 7.93 -2.87 -8.98
N TYR A 167 7.70 -2.17 -10.09
CA TYR A 167 8.04 -0.75 -10.05
C TYR A 167 6.94 -0.08 -9.23
N GLN A 168 7.09 -0.14 -7.91
CA GLN A 168 6.21 0.54 -6.99
C GLN A 168 6.98 1.80 -6.57
N PRO A 169 6.67 2.97 -7.14
CA PRO A 169 7.39 4.17 -6.79
C PRO A 169 7.28 4.41 -5.29
N LEU A 170 8.41 4.70 -4.65
CA LEU A 170 8.46 5.03 -3.23
C LEU A 170 8.83 6.49 -3.05
N PHE A 171 8.38 7.05 -1.94
CA PHE A 171 8.66 8.43 -1.56
C PHE A 171 10.17 8.65 -1.48
N GLN A 172 10.65 9.58 -2.29
CA GLN A 172 12.07 9.93 -2.39
C GLN A 172 12.38 11.23 -1.65
N GLY A 173 11.41 12.14 -1.54
CA GLY A 173 11.53 13.40 -0.81
C GLY A 173 10.65 14.51 -1.38
N LEU A 174 10.96 15.76 -1.04
CA LEU A 174 10.19 16.94 -1.45
C LEU A 174 10.86 17.71 -2.61
N SER A 175 10.07 18.36 -3.47
CA SER A 175 10.59 19.28 -4.50
C SER A 175 11.42 20.43 -3.90
N PRO A 176 12.34 21.06 -4.66
CA PRO A 176 13.21 22.11 -4.13
C PRO A 176 12.48 23.34 -3.58
N SER A 177 11.40 23.75 -4.24
CA SER A 177 10.64 24.95 -3.90
C SER A 177 9.15 24.63 -3.72
N PRO A 178 8.42 25.46 -2.93
CA PRO A 178 6.96 25.48 -2.94
C PRO A 178 6.40 25.87 -4.33
N ASN A 179 5.24 25.34 -4.67
CA ASN A 179 4.51 25.62 -5.91
C ASN A 179 3.03 25.79 -5.60
N HIS A 180 2.35 26.61 -6.41
CA HIS A 180 0.89 26.68 -6.41
C HIS A 180 0.27 25.55 -7.25
N GLY A 181 -1.06 25.42 -7.20
CA GLY A 181 -1.79 24.40 -7.94
C GLY A 181 -1.64 24.46 -9.46
N ASN A 182 -1.24 25.60 -10.05
CA ASN A 182 -0.89 25.67 -11.48
C ASN A 182 0.62 25.48 -11.66
N MET A 183 0.99 24.28 -12.09
CA MET A 183 2.36 23.88 -12.34
C MET A 183 2.63 23.67 -13.84
N GLY A 184 1.73 24.11 -14.74
CA GLY A 184 1.79 23.74 -16.16
C GLY A 184 1.36 22.30 -16.40
N GLY A 185 0.35 21.85 -15.64
CA GLY A 185 -0.18 20.50 -15.73
C GLY A 185 0.66 19.44 -15.02
N TRP A 186 0.26 18.18 -15.21
CA TRP A 186 1.00 17.02 -14.69
C TRP A 186 2.46 16.98 -15.14
N ILE A 187 2.74 17.31 -16.40
CA ILE A 187 4.09 17.33 -16.97
C ILE A 187 4.98 18.31 -16.20
N GLY A 188 4.47 19.52 -15.93
CA GLY A 188 5.22 20.52 -15.18
C GLY A 188 5.40 20.16 -13.71
N ALA A 189 4.40 19.57 -13.06
CA ALA A 189 4.55 19.02 -11.70
C ALA A 189 5.61 17.91 -11.64
N GLN A 190 5.59 16.99 -12.60
CA GLN A 190 6.59 15.92 -12.74
C GLN A 190 8.00 16.49 -12.98
N ALA A 191 8.14 17.53 -13.81
CA ALA A 191 9.42 18.17 -14.08
C ALA A 191 10.07 18.72 -12.80
N LYS A 192 9.29 19.22 -11.84
CA LYS A 192 9.80 19.68 -10.54
C LYS A 192 10.42 18.54 -9.70
N CYS A 193 9.89 17.33 -9.80
CA CYS A 193 10.47 16.17 -9.14
C CYS A 193 11.70 15.66 -9.90
N ARG A 194 11.63 15.62 -11.23
CA ARG A 194 12.73 15.18 -12.09
C ARG A 194 13.99 16.02 -11.94
N SER A 195 13.83 17.35 -11.79
CA SER A 195 14.97 18.25 -11.62
C SER A 195 15.80 17.98 -10.36
N LYS A 196 15.21 17.35 -9.33
CA LYS A 196 15.89 17.01 -8.07
C LYS A 196 16.31 15.55 -7.97
N TYR A 197 15.44 14.62 -8.39
CA TYR A 197 15.60 13.19 -8.10
C TYR A 197 15.88 12.33 -9.35
N GLY A 198 16.04 12.96 -10.52
CA GLY A 198 16.40 12.30 -11.77
C GLY A 198 15.19 11.97 -12.68
N PRO A 199 15.45 11.45 -13.88
CA PRO A 199 14.45 11.38 -14.97
C PRO A 199 13.23 10.49 -14.68
N THR A 200 13.35 9.51 -13.79
CA THR A 200 12.24 8.61 -13.44
C THR A 200 11.37 9.15 -12.30
N ALA A 201 11.82 10.21 -11.62
CA ALA A 201 11.06 10.80 -10.52
C ALA A 201 9.77 11.47 -11.01
N HIS A 202 8.74 11.43 -10.17
CA HIS A 202 7.45 12.01 -10.45
C HIS A 202 6.78 12.46 -9.16
N MET A 203 5.69 13.21 -9.29
CA MET A 203 4.85 13.55 -8.16
C MET A 203 4.18 12.28 -7.62
N CYS A 204 4.28 12.02 -6.32
CA CYS A 204 3.72 10.83 -5.70
C CYS A 204 2.20 10.77 -5.88
N THR A 205 1.66 9.59 -6.12
CA THR A 205 0.23 9.30 -6.00
C THR A 205 -0.15 8.93 -4.57
N GLY A 206 -1.45 8.98 -4.23
CA GLY A 206 -1.92 8.54 -2.90
C GLY A 206 -1.53 7.09 -2.58
N GLU A 207 -1.56 6.19 -3.57
CA GLU A 207 -1.17 4.79 -3.41
C GLU A 207 0.33 4.66 -3.09
N GLU A 208 1.19 5.40 -3.79
CA GLU A 208 2.64 5.43 -3.55
C GLU A 208 2.98 5.97 -2.16
N ILE A 209 2.22 6.96 -1.67
CA ILE A 209 2.39 7.47 -0.31
C ILE A 209 2.00 6.44 0.74
N LEU A 210 0.81 5.83 0.62
CA LEU A 210 0.34 4.80 1.56
C LEU A 210 1.31 3.62 1.60
N ARG A 211 1.85 3.25 0.45
CA ARG A 211 2.87 2.22 0.33
C ARG A 211 4.18 2.62 0.99
N SER A 212 4.66 3.83 0.75
CA SER A 212 5.89 4.34 1.37
C SER A 212 5.79 4.40 2.89
N LEU A 213 4.60 4.71 3.42
CA LEU A 213 4.28 4.65 4.85
C LEU A 213 4.34 3.21 5.37
N ARG A 214 3.67 2.27 4.69
CA ARG A 214 3.65 0.84 5.05
C ARG A 214 5.05 0.24 5.05
N ASP A 215 5.86 0.58 4.05
CA ASP A 215 7.21 0.05 3.87
C ASP A 215 8.26 0.80 4.72
N GLY A 216 7.84 1.81 5.50
CA GLY A 216 8.69 2.56 6.42
C GLY A 216 9.66 3.54 5.76
N VAL A 217 9.58 3.74 4.44
CA VAL A 217 10.39 4.71 3.70
C VAL A 217 9.96 6.14 4.01
N LEU A 218 8.65 6.37 4.05
CA LEU A 218 8.08 7.61 4.54
C LEU A 218 7.64 7.38 5.99
N HIS A 219 8.15 8.19 6.91
CA HIS A 219 7.73 8.13 8.30
C HIS A 219 7.68 9.53 8.91
N VAL A 220 6.94 9.66 10.01
CA VAL A 220 6.63 10.93 10.67
C VAL A 220 7.89 11.73 11.05
N LYS A 221 9.03 11.07 11.31
CA LYS A 221 10.31 11.74 11.60
C LYS A 221 11.04 12.29 10.37
N SER A 222 10.79 11.76 9.17
CA SER A 222 11.44 12.18 7.92
C SER A 222 10.57 13.17 7.15
N PHE A 223 9.28 13.23 7.47
CA PHE A 223 8.38 14.26 6.98
C PHE A 223 8.52 15.54 7.82
N PRO A 224 8.53 16.74 7.22
CA PRO A 224 8.70 17.95 8.00
C PRO A 224 7.46 18.22 8.90
N PRO A 225 7.65 18.53 10.20
CA PRO A 225 6.59 18.50 11.23
C PRO A 225 5.44 19.50 11.06
N THR A 226 5.50 20.39 10.08
CA THR A 226 4.46 21.38 9.75
C THR A 226 4.24 21.52 8.24
N ALA A 227 4.74 20.58 7.43
CA ALA A 227 4.63 20.69 6.00
C ALA A 227 3.26 20.21 5.52
N TYR A 228 2.62 21.05 4.73
CA TYR A 228 1.65 20.60 3.73
C TYR A 228 2.42 20.35 2.45
N VAL A 229 2.15 19.21 1.80
CA VAL A 229 2.91 18.78 0.62
C VAL A 229 1.94 18.27 -0.43
N TRP A 230 2.02 18.80 -1.66
CA TRP A 230 1.20 18.35 -2.78
C TRP A 230 1.48 16.90 -3.15
N PHE A 231 0.43 16.13 -3.39
CA PHE A 231 0.50 14.80 -4.01
C PHE A 231 -0.67 14.61 -4.99
N ALA A 232 -0.54 13.64 -5.89
CA ALA A 232 -1.53 13.31 -6.90
C ALA A 232 -2.60 12.37 -6.33
N SER A 233 -3.86 12.78 -6.37
CA SER A 233 -4.96 11.94 -5.89
C SER A 233 -5.36 10.81 -6.85
N ALA A 234 -4.79 10.77 -8.06
CA ALA A 234 -5.10 9.80 -9.11
C ALA A 234 -3.83 9.40 -9.87
N SER A 235 -3.92 8.33 -10.67
CA SER A 235 -2.82 7.87 -11.51
C SER A 235 -2.56 8.81 -12.69
N HIS A 236 -1.31 8.84 -13.15
CA HIS A 236 -0.84 9.77 -14.19
C HIS A 236 -1.63 9.72 -15.50
N ASN A 237 -2.10 8.53 -15.91
CA ASN A 237 -2.87 8.31 -17.15
C ASN A 237 -4.27 8.95 -17.14
N ILE A 238 -4.73 9.39 -15.97
CA ILE A 238 -6.06 9.98 -15.78
C ILE A 238 -6.04 11.50 -15.98
N TYR A 239 -4.89 12.16 -15.80
CA TYR A 239 -4.73 13.61 -15.99
C TYR A 239 -4.58 13.98 -17.47
N GLN A 240 -5.68 13.87 -18.22
CA GLN A 240 -5.76 14.36 -19.59
C GLN A 240 -6.47 15.73 -19.60
N GLU A 241 -5.98 16.68 -20.41
CA GLU A 241 -6.45 18.08 -20.45
C GLU A 241 -7.97 18.23 -20.69
N ASN A 242 -8.61 17.22 -21.27
CA ASN A 242 -10.02 17.26 -21.66
C ASN A 242 -10.98 16.49 -20.72
N ASN A 243 -10.48 15.89 -19.64
CA ASN A 243 -11.35 15.09 -18.77
C ASN A 243 -12.06 15.96 -17.70
N LYS A 244 -13.33 16.31 -17.96
CA LYS A 244 -14.14 17.19 -17.10
C LYS A 244 -14.33 16.65 -15.67
N THR A 245 -14.28 15.34 -15.47
CA THR A 245 -14.51 14.68 -14.16
C THR A 245 -13.42 14.99 -13.13
N TYR A 246 -12.19 15.29 -13.59
CA TYR A 246 -11.04 15.56 -12.72
C TYR A 246 -10.77 17.05 -12.51
N LYS A 247 -11.68 17.93 -12.96
CA LYS A 247 -11.54 19.37 -12.71
C LYS A 247 -11.65 19.72 -11.24
N MET A 248 -12.29 18.90 -10.41
CA MET A 248 -12.55 19.21 -9.00
C MET A 248 -11.41 18.81 -8.04
N THR A 249 -10.56 17.84 -8.42
CA THR A 249 -9.45 17.36 -7.58
C THR A 249 -8.10 17.58 -8.30
N ASN A 250 -7.03 17.83 -7.54
CA ASN A 250 -5.68 18.14 -8.07
C ASN A 250 -5.59 19.42 -8.89
N CYS A 251 -6.30 20.47 -8.50
CA CYS A 251 -6.15 21.78 -9.14
C CYS A 251 -6.40 21.77 -10.66
N GLY A 252 -7.37 20.94 -11.10
CA GLY A 252 -7.70 20.76 -12.51
C GLY A 252 -6.56 20.12 -13.29
N GLY A 253 -5.96 19.05 -12.77
CA GLY A 253 -4.78 18.42 -13.36
C GLY A 253 -3.53 19.29 -13.27
N TRP A 254 -3.45 20.13 -12.23
CA TRP A 254 -2.37 21.07 -11.94
C TRP A 254 -2.26 22.25 -12.93
N TRP A 255 -3.39 22.72 -13.44
CA TRP A 255 -3.51 23.88 -14.34
C TRP A 255 -4.13 25.12 -13.68
N SER A 256 -4.69 25.00 -12.48
CA SER A 256 -5.44 26.06 -11.82
C SER A 256 -4.77 26.58 -10.55
N LYS A 257 -4.77 27.92 -10.37
CA LYS A 257 -4.45 28.60 -9.10
C LYS A 257 -5.71 29.09 -8.37
N GLY A 258 -6.89 28.66 -8.82
CA GLY A 258 -8.15 29.23 -8.39
C GLY A 258 -8.47 28.94 -6.92
N THR A 259 -9.12 29.91 -6.27
CA THR A 259 -9.81 29.73 -5.01
C THR A 259 -11.26 29.32 -5.31
N GLY A 260 -11.69 28.12 -4.94
CA GLY A 260 -13.04 27.64 -5.29
C GLY A 260 -13.25 26.14 -5.03
N THR A 261 -14.21 25.54 -5.74
CA THR A 261 -14.56 24.10 -5.66
C THR A 261 -13.46 23.17 -6.15
N ILE A 262 -12.48 23.71 -6.88
CA ILE A 262 -11.31 22.98 -7.34
C ILE A 262 -10.30 22.94 -6.19
N GLN A 263 -10.08 21.74 -5.65
CA GLN A 263 -9.12 21.51 -4.56
C GLN A 263 -7.93 20.70 -5.05
N GLY A 264 -6.76 20.93 -4.47
CA GLY A 264 -5.61 20.04 -4.57
C GLY A 264 -5.55 19.13 -3.34
N MET A 265 -4.84 18.01 -3.45
CA MET A 265 -4.63 17.10 -2.33
C MET A 265 -3.24 17.30 -1.72
N VAL A 266 -3.19 17.39 -0.39
CA VAL A 266 -1.96 17.53 0.37
C VAL A 266 -1.80 16.45 1.42
N LEU A 267 -0.56 16.03 1.61
CA LEU A 267 -0.10 15.36 2.82
C LEU A 267 0.13 16.40 3.89
N PHE A 268 -0.24 16.08 5.13
CA PHE A 268 0.04 16.92 6.27
C PHE A 268 0.41 16.05 7.47
N GLN A 269 1.27 16.59 8.34
CA GLN A 269 1.59 15.93 9.60
C GLN A 269 0.77 16.54 10.73
N ALA A 270 -0.14 15.75 11.30
CA ALA A 270 -0.95 16.17 12.44
C ALA A 270 -0.12 15.99 13.73
N ASN A 271 0.21 17.10 14.39
CA ASN A 271 0.81 17.13 15.74
C ASN A 271 2.07 16.26 15.90
N GLY A 272 2.87 16.12 14.84
CA GLY A 272 4.09 15.34 14.90
C GLY A 272 3.87 13.82 15.04
N ARG A 273 2.65 13.30 14.86
CA ARG A 273 2.30 11.90 15.16
C ARG A 273 1.74 11.10 13.99
N GLU A 274 1.06 11.73 13.04
CA GLU A 274 0.40 11.04 11.94
C GLU A 274 0.54 11.81 10.63
N ILE A 275 0.67 11.10 9.50
CA ILE A 275 0.61 11.69 8.16
C ILE A 275 -0.80 11.45 7.62
N GLY A 276 -1.57 12.55 7.46
CA GLY A 276 -2.91 12.54 6.90
C GLY A 276 -2.96 13.08 5.47
N MET A 277 -4.10 12.87 4.80
CA MET A 277 -4.41 13.43 3.47
C MET A 277 -5.61 14.36 3.56
N ARG A 278 -5.52 15.53 2.92
CA ARG A 278 -6.60 16.54 2.97
C ARG A 278 -6.68 17.33 1.66
N GLY A 279 -7.90 17.78 1.31
CA GLY A 279 -8.13 18.78 0.28
C GLY A 279 -7.79 20.21 0.74
N THR A 280 -7.14 20.99 -0.12
CA THR A 280 -6.79 22.40 0.13
C THR A 280 -6.97 23.23 -1.13
N SER A 281 -7.04 24.56 -0.97
CA SER A 281 -7.17 25.48 -2.10
C SER A 281 -5.88 25.55 -2.94
N CYS A 282 -6.04 25.73 -4.25
CA CYS A 282 -4.98 25.68 -5.25
C CYS A 282 -4.13 26.97 -5.32
N ASP A 283 -4.55 28.02 -4.63
CA ASP A 283 -3.78 29.25 -4.42
C ASP A 283 -2.66 29.06 -3.39
N LYS A 284 -2.68 27.99 -2.59
CA LYS A 284 -1.66 27.73 -1.58
C LYS A 284 -0.36 27.28 -2.22
N SER A 285 0.76 27.59 -1.56
CA SER A 285 2.10 27.25 -2.04
C SER A 285 2.71 26.19 -1.15
N TYR A 286 2.91 24.99 -1.71
CA TYR A 286 3.46 23.83 -1.00
C TYR A 286 4.51 23.12 -1.83
N GLN A 287 5.44 22.43 -1.18
CA GLN A 287 6.35 21.53 -1.91
C GLN A 287 5.57 20.33 -2.47
N ILE A 288 6.18 19.61 -3.41
CA ILE A 288 5.60 18.43 -4.04
C ILE A 288 6.26 17.18 -3.43
N ALA A 289 5.45 16.19 -3.07
CA ALA A 289 5.94 14.87 -2.70
C ALA A 289 6.42 14.18 -3.97
N CYS A 290 7.69 13.78 -4.00
CA CYS A 290 8.30 13.15 -5.16
C CYS A 290 8.58 11.68 -4.88
N CYS A 291 8.16 10.82 -5.80
CA CYS A 291 8.34 9.37 -5.76
C CYS A 291 9.24 8.91 -6.90
N ARG A 292 9.87 7.76 -6.72
CA ARG A 292 10.72 7.12 -7.71
C ARG A 292 10.60 5.60 -7.65
#